data_AF-A0A1F8DIX0-F1
#
_entry.id   AF-A0A1F8DIX0-F1
#
_cell.length_a   1.000
_cell.length_b   1.000
_cell.length_c   1.000
_cell.angle_alpha   90.00
_cell.angle_beta   90.00
_cell.angle_gamma   90.00
#
_symmetry.space_group_name_H-M   'P 1'
#
loop_
_entity.id
_entity.type
_entity.pdbx_description
1 polymer ?
#
loop_
_entity_poly.entity_id
_entity_poly.type
_entity_poly.pdbx_seq_one_letter_code
_entity_poly.pdbx_strand_id
1 'polypeptide(L)'
;MKGGEKNMNKTILALSVVALGIGALFATSSSAFAYRGDPSVTGPNYTAERHEIVTSAFENKDYNAWKQQMQGRGRVTQVVNESNFAKFAEMHQLMIDGKTAEANAIRTELGLGLQNGSGQGQGMGYGRNVNR
;
A
#
# COMPACT_ATOMS: atom_id res chain seq x y z
N MET A 1 78.65 0.35 19.43
CA MET A 1 77.68 1.38 19.89
C MET A 1 77.26 2.17 18.66
N LYS A 2 75.99 2.04 18.24
CA LYS A 2 74.90 3.00 18.52
C LYS A 2 75.04 4.24 17.60
N GLY A 3 74.10 4.61 16.74
CA GLY A 3 72.76 4.15 16.46
C GLY A 3 72.30 4.74 15.12
N GLY A 4 71.20 4.22 14.58
CA GLY A 4 70.57 4.80 13.41
C GLY A 4 69.84 6.10 13.75
N GLU A 5 69.65 6.95 12.73
CA GLU A 5 68.57 7.91 12.70
C GLU A 5 68.08 8.09 11.25
N LYS A 6 66.77 8.29 11.18
CA LYS A 6 65.86 8.03 10.07
C LYS A 6 65.54 9.35 9.39
N ASN A 7 65.94 9.53 8.14
CA ASN A 7 65.57 10.73 7.38
C ASN A 7 64.24 10.49 6.64
N MET A 8 63.16 10.83 7.34
CA MET A 8 61.79 10.91 6.84
C MET A 8 61.71 11.86 5.63
N ASN A 9 61.14 11.39 4.52
CA ASN A 9 60.83 12.21 3.35
C ASN A 9 59.66 13.15 3.67
N LYS A 10 59.79 14.38 3.18
CA LYS A 10 58.97 15.54 3.54
C LYS A 10 57.48 15.26 3.29
N THR A 11 56.76 15.27 4.39
CA THR A 11 55.34 15.53 4.53
C THR A 11 54.85 16.65 3.60
N ILE A 12 53.69 16.40 3.00
CA ILE A 12 52.60 17.37 2.80
C ILE A 12 52.87 18.46 1.75
N LEU A 13 52.20 18.36 0.59
CA LEU A 13 51.47 19.47 -0.02
C LEU A 13 50.66 18.98 -1.24
N ALA A 14 49.44 19.51 -1.36
CA ALA A 14 48.51 19.40 -2.49
C ALA A 14 47.54 18.20 -2.51
N LEU A 15 46.88 17.95 -1.38
CA LEU A 15 45.63 17.19 -1.25
C LEU A 15 44.40 18.10 -1.53
N SER A 16 44.39 18.87 -2.63
CA SER A 16 43.41 19.98 -2.75
C SER A 16 43.00 20.39 -4.18
N VAL A 17 42.66 19.45 -5.08
CA VAL A 17 41.89 19.78 -6.32
C VAL A 17 40.89 18.67 -6.71
N VAL A 18 40.15 18.07 -5.76
CA VAL A 18 38.99 17.20 -6.10
C VAL A 18 37.67 17.71 -5.47
N ALA A 19 37.69 18.89 -4.84
CA ALA A 19 36.55 19.38 -4.05
C ALA A 19 35.46 20.14 -4.82
N LEU A 20 35.47 20.20 -6.16
CA LEU A 20 34.49 21.00 -6.92
C LEU A 20 33.63 20.21 -7.93
N GLY A 21 33.63 18.88 -7.87
CA GLY A 21 32.89 18.05 -8.84
C GLY A 21 31.60 17.38 -8.34
N ILE A 22 31.31 17.40 -7.04
CA ILE A 22 30.27 16.51 -6.45
C ILE A 22 29.00 17.27 -6.03
N GLY A 23 29.05 18.61 -5.91
CA GLY A 23 27.97 19.39 -5.31
C GLY A 23 26.68 19.55 -6.13
N ALA A 24 26.72 19.32 -7.45
CA ALA A 24 25.59 19.66 -8.32
C ALA A 24 24.59 18.52 -8.58
N LEU A 25 24.88 17.28 -8.19
CA LEU A 25 24.06 16.11 -8.56
C LEU A 25 22.87 15.82 -7.61
N PHE A 26 22.75 16.51 -6.48
CA PHE A 26 21.69 16.25 -5.49
C PHE A 26 20.49 17.20 -5.54
N ALA A 27 20.48 18.21 -6.41
CA ALA A 27 19.51 19.30 -6.36
C ALA A 27 18.14 19.00 -6.99
N THR A 28 17.93 17.81 -7.58
CA THR A 28 16.64 17.47 -8.21
C THR A 28 16.06 16.18 -7.63
N SER A 29 16.06 16.02 -6.31
CA SER A 29 15.13 15.09 -5.66
C SER A 29 13.71 15.66 -5.81
N SER A 30 13.07 15.34 -6.93
CA SER A 30 11.67 15.69 -7.18
C SER A 30 10.82 15.09 -6.06
N SER A 31 10.29 15.95 -5.18
CA SER A 31 9.28 15.57 -4.21
C SER A 31 8.02 15.14 -4.97
N ALA A 32 7.79 13.83 -5.05
CA ALA A 32 6.53 13.31 -5.54
C ALA A 32 5.45 13.62 -4.49
N PHE A 33 4.55 14.55 -4.79
CA PHE A 33 3.32 14.72 -4.01
C PHE A 33 2.38 13.57 -4.36
N ALA A 34 2.37 12.52 -3.54
CA ALA A 34 1.32 11.52 -3.61
C ALA A 34 0.01 12.19 -3.20
N TYR A 35 -0.93 12.31 -4.14
CA TYR A 35 -2.29 12.75 -3.84
C TYR A 35 -2.87 11.87 -2.73
N ARG A 36 -3.22 12.47 -1.59
CA ARG A 36 -3.65 11.75 -0.37
C ARG A 36 -5.11 11.29 -0.39
N GLY A 37 -5.85 11.54 -1.48
CA GLY A 37 -7.28 11.29 -1.52
C GLY A 37 -8.07 12.31 -0.71
N ASP A 38 -9.29 12.62 -1.16
CA ASP A 38 -10.26 13.35 -0.34
C ASP A 38 -11.20 12.32 0.33
N PRO A 39 -11.20 12.22 1.68
CA PRO A 39 -12.05 11.27 2.39
C PRO A 39 -13.55 11.57 2.28
N SER A 40 -13.93 12.76 1.81
CA SER A 40 -15.34 13.10 1.53
C SER A 40 -15.83 12.57 0.19
N VAL A 41 -14.93 12.15 -0.71
CA VAL A 41 -15.28 11.62 -2.02
C VAL A 41 -15.68 10.15 -1.88
N THR A 42 -16.92 9.85 -2.27
CA THR A 42 -17.48 8.49 -2.23
C THR A 42 -17.44 7.87 -3.63
N GLY A 43 -17.32 6.54 -3.67
CA GLY A 43 -17.30 5.81 -4.94
C GLY A 43 -18.67 5.78 -5.62
N PRO A 44 -18.74 5.47 -6.93
CA PRO A 44 -20.00 5.44 -7.70
C PRO A 44 -21.03 4.40 -7.22
N ASN A 45 -20.64 3.53 -6.28
CA ASN A 45 -21.46 2.49 -5.69
C ASN A 45 -21.91 2.80 -4.25
N TYR A 46 -21.62 4.00 -3.76
CA TYR A 46 -22.01 4.44 -2.43
C TYR A 46 -23.38 5.12 -2.45
N THR A 47 -24.26 4.68 -1.56
CA THR A 47 -25.43 5.43 -1.08
C THR A 47 -25.47 5.25 0.45
N ALA A 48 -26.02 6.22 1.17
CA ALA A 48 -26.11 6.15 2.64
C ALA A 48 -26.94 4.92 3.08
N GLU A 49 -28.06 4.68 2.42
CA GLU A 49 -28.94 3.52 2.64
C GLU A 49 -28.19 2.19 2.45
N ARG A 50 -27.45 2.05 1.33
CA ARG A 50 -26.67 0.82 1.09
C ARG A 50 -25.59 0.62 2.16
N HIS A 51 -24.93 1.71 2.56
CA HIS A 51 -23.91 1.65 3.60
C HIS A 51 -24.50 1.13 4.91
N GLU A 52 -25.64 1.67 5.33
CA GLU A 52 -26.33 1.23 6.54
C GLU A 52 -26.74 -0.24 6.46
N ILE A 53 -27.38 -0.68 5.37
CA ILE A 53 -27.78 -2.08 5.19
C ILE A 53 -26.58 -3.03 5.28
N VAL A 54 -25.46 -2.69 4.63
CA VAL A 54 -24.25 -3.52 4.64
C VAL A 54 -23.60 -3.53 6.04
N THR A 55 -23.55 -2.39 6.71
CA THR A 55 -23.01 -2.29 8.08
C THR A 55 -23.83 -3.15 9.05
N SER A 56 -25.15 -3.02 9.04
CA SER A 56 -26.03 -3.86 9.86
C SER A 56 -25.93 -5.34 9.52
N ALA A 57 -25.71 -5.68 8.24
CA ALA A 57 -25.48 -7.06 7.84
C ALA A 57 -24.19 -7.63 8.46
N PHE A 58 -23.13 -6.84 8.56
CA PHE A 58 -21.90 -7.25 9.24
C PHE A 58 -22.09 -7.41 10.75
N GLU A 59 -22.73 -6.43 11.41
CA GLU A 59 -22.98 -6.46 12.85
C GLU A 59 -23.82 -7.68 13.27
N ASN A 60 -24.88 -7.97 12.51
CA ASN A 60 -25.79 -9.07 12.78
C ASN A 60 -25.35 -10.39 12.14
N LYS A 61 -24.24 -10.41 11.41
CA LYS A 61 -23.77 -11.57 10.63
C LYS A 61 -24.84 -12.10 9.65
N ASP A 62 -25.64 -11.20 9.08
CA ASP A 62 -26.70 -11.51 8.12
C ASP A 62 -26.14 -11.62 6.68
N TYR A 63 -25.80 -12.85 6.30
CA TYR A 63 -25.33 -13.15 4.96
C TYR A 63 -26.36 -12.83 3.86
N ASN A 64 -27.65 -13.03 4.13
CA ASN A 64 -28.69 -12.84 3.11
C ASN A 64 -28.89 -11.37 2.79
N ALA A 65 -28.94 -10.51 3.81
CA ALA A 65 -28.97 -9.06 3.64
C ALA A 65 -27.73 -8.56 2.88
N TRP A 66 -26.54 -9.04 3.25
CA TRP A 66 -25.30 -8.70 2.57
C TRP A 66 -25.30 -9.13 1.10
N LYS A 67 -25.71 -10.38 0.82
CA LYS A 67 -25.71 -10.97 -0.52
C LYS A 67 -26.60 -10.18 -1.48
N GLN A 68 -27.77 -9.72 -1.03
CA GLN A 68 -28.67 -8.89 -1.83
C GLN A 68 -28.01 -7.59 -2.28
N GLN A 69 -27.23 -6.95 -1.41
CA GLN A 69 -26.49 -5.72 -1.73
C GLN A 69 -25.23 -5.95 -2.59
N MET A 70 -24.80 -7.21 -2.71
CA MET A 70 -23.58 -7.61 -3.41
C MET A 70 -23.82 -8.30 -4.74
N GLN A 71 -25.05 -8.57 -5.17
CA GLN A 71 -25.35 -9.30 -6.41
C GLN A 71 -24.56 -8.76 -7.63
N GLY A 72 -23.82 -9.64 -8.30
CA GLY A 72 -23.00 -9.31 -9.47
C GLY A 72 -21.70 -8.54 -9.17
N ARG A 73 -21.35 -8.30 -7.90
CA ARG A 73 -20.19 -7.46 -7.52
C ARG A 73 -18.95 -8.29 -7.23
N GLY A 74 -18.27 -8.70 -8.30
CA GLY A 74 -16.89 -9.19 -8.27
C GLY A 74 -16.67 -10.48 -7.48
N ARG A 75 -15.38 -10.83 -7.30
CA ARG A 75 -14.94 -12.12 -6.75
C ARG A 75 -15.38 -12.38 -5.31
N VAL A 76 -15.65 -11.35 -4.51
CA VAL A 76 -16.10 -11.52 -3.12
C VAL A 76 -17.38 -12.35 -3.03
N THR A 77 -18.30 -12.21 -3.99
CA THR A 77 -19.55 -12.99 -4.07
C THR A 77 -19.36 -14.46 -4.46
N GLN A 78 -18.20 -14.81 -5.01
CA GLN A 78 -17.85 -16.18 -5.39
C GLN A 78 -17.20 -16.95 -4.24
N VAL A 79 -16.62 -16.21 -3.29
CA VAL A 79 -15.79 -16.73 -2.21
C VAL A 79 -16.55 -16.74 -0.88
N VAL A 80 -17.28 -15.66 -0.61
CA VAL A 80 -18.07 -15.51 0.61
C VAL A 80 -19.41 -16.20 0.43
N ASN A 81 -19.75 -17.06 1.38
CA ASN A 81 -21.01 -17.79 1.45
C ASN A 81 -21.49 -17.83 2.91
N GLU A 82 -22.67 -18.39 3.14
CA GLU A 82 -23.29 -18.42 4.46
C GLU A 82 -22.39 -19.05 5.55
N SER A 83 -21.65 -20.12 5.19
CA SER A 83 -20.80 -20.85 6.15
C SER A 83 -19.58 -20.05 6.62
N ASN A 84 -19.09 -19.10 5.83
CA ASN A 84 -17.89 -18.31 6.14
C ASN A 84 -18.18 -16.82 6.39
N PHE A 85 -19.44 -16.39 6.27
CA PHE A 85 -19.83 -14.99 6.41
C PHE A 85 -19.48 -14.41 7.79
N ALA A 86 -19.63 -15.19 8.87
CA ALA A 86 -19.25 -14.75 10.22
C ALA A 86 -17.76 -14.36 10.32
N LYS A 87 -16.89 -15.13 9.67
CA LYS A 87 -15.45 -14.86 9.60
C LYS A 87 -15.14 -13.67 8.68
N PHE A 88 -15.90 -13.50 7.61
CA PHE A 88 -15.83 -12.31 6.76
C PHE A 88 -16.27 -11.03 7.50
N ALA A 89 -17.28 -11.11 8.38
CA ALA A 89 -17.71 -10.01 9.23
C ALA A 89 -16.68 -9.67 10.32
N GLU A 90 -16.03 -10.68 10.90
CA GLU A 90 -14.90 -10.48 11.81
C GLU A 90 -13.75 -9.75 11.12
N MET A 91 -13.40 -10.16 9.90
CA MET A 91 -12.41 -9.44 9.09
C MET A 91 -12.77 -7.97 8.89
N HIS A 92 -14.05 -7.66 8.61
CA HIS A 92 -14.53 -6.28 8.47
C HIS A 92 -14.33 -5.48 9.77
N GLN A 93 -14.68 -6.06 10.93
CA GLN A 93 -14.46 -5.40 12.22
C GLN A 93 -12.97 -5.15 12.50
N LEU A 94 -12.12 -6.13 12.25
CA LEU A 94 -10.67 -5.99 12.42
C LEU A 94 -10.09 -4.87 11.55
N MET A 95 -10.62 -4.68 10.34
CA MET A 95 -10.24 -3.56 9.47
C MET A 95 -10.68 -2.21 10.03
N ILE A 96 -11.87 -2.11 10.62
CA ILE A 96 -12.35 -0.89 11.31
C ILE A 96 -11.46 -0.57 12.52
N ASP A 97 -11.10 -1.60 13.29
CA ASP A 97 -10.24 -1.47 14.47
C ASP A 97 -8.77 -1.15 14.11
N GLY A 98 -8.42 -1.09 12.82
CA GLY A 98 -7.05 -0.88 12.35
C GLY A 98 -6.14 -2.11 12.46
N LYS A 99 -6.66 -3.27 12.86
CA LYS A 99 -5.95 -4.55 13.03
C LYS A 99 -5.73 -5.24 11.69
N THR A 100 -5.00 -4.55 10.83
CA THR A 100 -4.81 -4.92 9.42
C THR A 100 -4.13 -6.28 9.25
N ALA A 101 -3.19 -6.65 10.14
CA ALA A 101 -2.50 -7.94 10.06
C ALA A 101 -3.44 -9.13 10.29
N GLU A 102 -4.30 -9.03 11.30
CA GLU A 102 -5.28 -10.06 11.67
C GLU A 102 -6.36 -10.19 10.59
N ALA A 103 -6.86 -9.05 10.10
CA ALA A 103 -7.78 -9.02 8.97
C ALA A 103 -7.17 -9.66 7.70
N ASN A 104 -5.88 -9.42 7.42
CA ASN A 104 -5.20 -10.00 6.26
C ASN A 104 -5.02 -11.52 6.38
N ALA A 105 -4.85 -12.05 7.60
CA ALA A 105 -4.82 -13.49 7.82
C ALA A 105 -6.16 -14.14 7.42
N ILE A 106 -7.27 -13.58 7.90
CA ILE A 106 -8.61 -14.04 7.53
C ILE A 106 -8.85 -13.87 6.02
N ARG A 107 -8.46 -12.72 5.45
CA ARG A 107 -8.57 -12.48 4.00
C ARG A 107 -7.87 -13.55 3.19
N THR A 108 -6.69 -13.98 3.63
CA THR A 108 -5.90 -15.04 2.98
C THR A 108 -6.56 -16.40 3.15
N GLU A 109 -7.03 -16.71 4.36
CA GLU A 109 -7.74 -17.96 4.67
C GLU A 109 -9.01 -18.13 3.83
N LEU A 110 -9.80 -17.05 3.72
CA LEU A 110 -10.98 -17.03 2.85
C LEU A 110 -10.61 -17.06 1.37
N GLY A 111 -9.35 -16.87 1.00
CA GLY A 111 -8.94 -16.81 -0.40
C GLY A 111 -9.33 -15.51 -1.09
N LEU A 112 -9.64 -14.44 -0.35
CA LEU A 112 -9.95 -13.09 -0.87
C LEU A 112 -8.68 -12.30 -1.27
N GLY A 113 -7.50 -12.90 -1.13
CA GLY A 113 -6.23 -12.38 -1.64
C GLY A 113 -6.14 -12.38 -3.17
N LEU A 114 -5.23 -11.58 -3.70
CA LEU A 114 -4.88 -11.55 -5.12
C LEU A 114 -3.96 -12.74 -5.41
N GLN A 115 -4.34 -13.62 -6.33
CA GLN A 115 -3.41 -14.62 -6.85
C GLN A 115 -2.32 -13.87 -7.64
N ASN A 116 -1.06 -13.99 -7.19
CA ASN A 116 0.14 -13.50 -7.87
C ASN A 116 0.25 -11.97 -8.08
N GLY A 117 -0.03 -11.15 -7.07
CA GLY A 117 0.30 -9.71 -7.12
C GLY A 117 -0.50 -8.90 -8.16
N SER A 118 -1.51 -9.50 -8.78
CA SER A 118 -2.35 -8.94 -9.86
C SER A 118 -3.30 -7.82 -9.43
N GLY A 119 -3.27 -7.40 -8.17
CA GLY A 119 -4.01 -6.24 -7.67
C GLY A 119 -3.15 -5.18 -7.00
N GLN A 120 -1.85 -5.12 -7.34
CA GLN A 120 -1.24 -3.80 -7.43
C GLN A 120 -2.04 -3.00 -8.46
N GLY A 121 -2.69 -1.94 -7.98
CA GLY A 121 -3.79 -1.26 -8.66
C GLY A 121 -3.63 -1.11 -10.17
N GLN A 122 -4.59 -1.67 -10.92
CA GLN A 122 -4.97 -1.14 -12.22
C GLN A 122 -5.44 0.31 -12.00
N GLY A 123 -4.47 1.22 -12.06
CA GLY A 123 -4.58 2.61 -11.63
C GLY A 123 -3.21 3.29 -11.61
N MET A 124 -2.13 2.52 -11.48
CA MET A 124 -0.76 3.00 -11.69
C MET A 124 -0.30 2.69 -13.13
N GLY A 125 -0.68 3.53 -14.11
CA GLY A 125 -0.02 3.48 -15.41
C GLY A 125 -0.87 3.75 -16.66
N TYR A 126 -1.57 4.88 -16.73
CA TYR A 126 -1.90 5.48 -18.04
C TYR A 126 -1.53 6.97 -18.05
N GLY A 127 -0.22 7.19 -18.01
CA GLY A 127 0.42 8.48 -18.30
C GLY A 127 1.47 8.34 -19.41
N ARG A 128 1.26 7.42 -20.38
CA ARG A 128 2.20 7.24 -21.50
C ARG A 128 1.49 7.04 -22.84
N ASN A 129 1.15 8.17 -23.44
CA ASN A 129 1.16 8.46 -24.89
C ASN A 129 1.06 9.99 -24.92
N VAL A 130 2.12 10.80 -24.98
CA VAL A 130 3.28 10.82 -25.88
C VAL A 130 2.90 10.54 -27.33
N ASN A 131 2.53 11.64 -28.01
CA ASN A 131 2.50 11.91 -29.46
C ASN A 131 1.47 11.20 -30.35
N ARG A 132 0.57 12.00 -30.94
CA ARG A 132 0.76 12.53 -32.30
C ARG A 132 0.02 13.85 -32.49
#